data_AF-A0A6J8BSU6-F1
#
_entry.id   AF-A0A6J8BSU6-F1
#
_cell.length_a   1.000
_cell.length_b   1.000
_cell.length_c   1.000
_cell.angle_alpha   90.00
_cell.angle_beta   90.00
_cell.angle_gamma   90.00
#
_symmetry.space_group_name_H-M   'P 1'
#
loop_
_entity.id
_entity.type
_entity.pdbx_description
1 polymer ?
#
loop_
_entity_poly.entity_id
_entity_poly.type
_entity_poly.pdbx_seq_one_letter_code
_entity_poly.pdbx_strand_id
1 'polypeptide(L)'
;MDMSLCHSCSKIDKSAAAVMICLDCKEGLCEPCLNIHKENPKYIIHRISEVNSNQGCMFAASSINTSKDDGLPSLPLLSFKFEREINIVYDGKVYISSLALTKDNRVILCNTRSKNLLVYNENGKHIQECMLHGEPWDIAFIHSGSKAVVTLENKSAIQFIETNPTVNSEKTLSLPQKCYGVAVIHNHVFWVDVVLSM
;
A
#
# COMPACT_ATOMS: atom_id res chain seq x y z
N MET A 1 -6.97 -18.81 14.39
CA MET A 1 -6.46 -18.14 15.60
C MET A 1 -6.55 -16.66 15.33
N ASP A 2 -7.23 -15.90 16.17
CA ASP A 2 -7.36 -14.46 15.97
C ASP A 2 -6.02 -13.77 16.25
N MET A 3 -5.35 -13.28 15.20
CA MET A 3 -4.05 -12.61 15.31
C MET A 3 -4.17 -11.12 15.66
N SER A 4 -5.40 -10.61 15.83
CA SER A 4 -5.64 -9.23 16.26
C SER A 4 -5.40 -9.00 17.76
N LEU A 5 -5.25 -10.08 18.53
CA LEU A 5 -5.07 -10.04 19.98
C LEU A 5 -3.72 -10.61 20.42
N CYS A 6 -3.19 -10.03 21.49
CA CYS A 6 -1.98 -10.51 22.12
C CYS A 6 -2.19 -11.90 22.75
N HIS A 7 -1.48 -12.90 22.24
CA HIS A 7 -1.61 -14.28 22.71
C HIS A 7 -1.06 -14.49 24.13
N SER A 8 -0.02 -13.75 24.51
CA SER A 8 0.54 -13.84 25.86
C SER A 8 -0.38 -13.23 26.91
N CYS A 9 -1.08 -12.14 26.58
CA CYS A 9 -2.03 -11.50 27.49
C CYS A 9 -3.33 -12.31 27.63
N SER A 10 -3.79 -12.96 26.56
CA SER A 10 -5.04 -13.75 26.62
C SER A 10 -4.95 -14.94 27.57
N LYS A 11 -3.75 -15.47 27.81
CA LYS A 11 -3.49 -16.54 28.80
C LYS A 11 -3.72 -16.11 30.26
N ILE A 12 -3.74 -14.82 30.54
CA ILE A 12 -3.93 -14.25 31.89
C ILE A 12 -5.23 -13.43 31.99
N ASP A 13 -6.23 -13.77 31.17
CA ASP A 13 -7.53 -13.08 31.07
C ASP A 13 -7.42 -11.55 30.80
N LYS A 14 -6.34 -11.13 30.14
CA LYS A 14 -6.17 -9.76 29.64
C LYS A 14 -6.27 -9.75 28.12
N SER A 15 -7.27 -9.09 27.55
CA SER A 15 -7.27 -8.83 26.10
C SER A 15 -6.53 -7.53 25.81
N ALA A 16 -5.40 -7.62 25.10
CA ALA A 16 -4.72 -6.46 24.54
C ALA A 16 -4.65 -6.62 23.02
N ALA A 17 -4.85 -5.53 22.28
CA ALA A 17 -4.66 -5.54 20.83
C ALA A 17 -3.20 -5.86 20.48
N ALA A 18 -3.00 -6.72 19.48
CA ALA A 18 -1.67 -6.99 18.95
C ALA A 18 -1.26 -5.85 18.03
N VAL A 19 -0.02 -5.36 18.20
CA VAL A 19 0.62 -4.38 17.31
C VAL A 19 1.63 -5.04 16.38
N MET A 20 2.16 -6.21 16.77
CA MET A 20 3.07 -7.00 15.97
C MET A 20 2.68 -8.49 15.97
N ILE A 21 3.10 -9.23 14.96
CA ILE A 21 2.99 -10.67 14.84
C ILE A 21 4.40 -11.25 14.82
N CYS A 22 4.67 -12.22 15.70
CA CYS A 22 5.86 -13.05 15.58
C CYS A 22 5.57 -14.18 14.58
N LEU A 23 6.29 -14.23 13.46
CA LEU A 23 6.06 -15.18 12.37
C LEU A 23 6.50 -16.60 12.74
N ASP A 24 7.50 -16.74 13.60
CA ASP A 24 8.02 -18.03 14.02
C ASP A 24 7.16 -18.64 15.15
N CYS A 25 6.68 -17.82 16.10
CA CYS A 25 5.72 -18.27 17.12
C CYS A 25 4.28 -18.35 16.61
N LYS A 26 3.94 -17.63 15.53
CA LYS A 26 2.57 -17.44 15.04
C LYS A 26 1.64 -16.81 16.10
N GLU A 27 2.17 -15.85 16.85
CA GLU A 27 1.48 -15.17 17.95
C GLU A 27 1.39 -13.66 17.72
N GLY A 28 0.23 -13.08 18.01
CA GLY A 28 0.07 -11.63 18.14
C GLY A 28 0.69 -11.12 19.44
N LEU A 29 1.33 -9.96 19.39
CA LEU A 29 2.05 -9.33 20.48
C LEU A 29 1.61 -7.87 20.64
N CYS A 30 1.16 -7.50 21.85
CA CYS A 30 1.04 -6.09 22.24
C CYS A 30 2.44 -5.50 22.53
N GLU A 31 2.56 -4.18 22.66
CA GLU A 31 3.84 -3.49 22.93
C GLU A 31 4.62 -4.07 24.12
N PRO A 32 4.01 -4.29 25.30
CA PRO A 32 4.72 -4.89 26.44
C PRO A 32 5.26 -6.30 26.14
N CYS A 33 4.44 -7.14 25.51
CA CYS A 33 4.84 -8.50 25.17
C CYS A 33 5.90 -8.52 24.08
N LEU A 34 5.87 -7.57 23.14
CA LEU A 34 6.90 -7.39 22.13
C LEU A 34 8.27 -7.08 22.75
N ASN A 35 8.32 -6.19 23.74
CA ASN A 35 9.57 -5.83 24.41
C ASN A 35 10.17 -7.05 25.12
N ILE A 36 9.34 -7.79 25.88
CA ILE A 36 9.76 -9.06 26.50
C ILE A 36 10.21 -10.07 25.44
N HIS A 37 9.53 -10.13 24.30
CA HIS A 37 9.89 -11.02 23.20
C HIS A 37 11.26 -10.69 22.61
N LYS A 38 11.59 -9.40 22.45
CA LYS A 38 12.88 -8.95 21.91
C LYS A 38 14.03 -9.13 22.89
N GLU A 39 13.76 -8.99 24.19
CA GLU A 39 14.78 -9.11 25.24
C GLU A 39 15.10 -10.56 25.62
N ASN A 40 14.19 -11.50 25.33
CA ASN A 40 14.41 -12.90 25.65
C ASN A 40 15.38 -13.55 24.65
N PRO A 41 16.52 -14.12 25.11
CA PRO A 41 17.50 -14.76 24.23
C PRO A 41 16.93 -15.88 23.37
N LYS A 42 15.84 -16.52 23.83
CA LYS A 42 15.15 -17.57 23.08
C LYS A 42 14.44 -17.06 21.83
N TYR A 43 14.01 -15.80 21.82
CA TYR A 43 13.12 -15.23 20.81
C TYR A 43 13.75 -14.09 20.02
N ILE A 44 14.95 -13.65 20.38
CA ILE A 44 15.65 -12.54 19.72
C ILE A 44 15.93 -12.79 18.22
N ILE A 45 15.97 -14.07 17.81
CA ILE A 45 16.15 -14.47 16.40
C ILE A 45 14.84 -14.60 15.63
N HIS A 46 13.69 -14.43 16.28
CA HIS A 46 12.40 -14.54 15.63
C HIS A 46 12.11 -13.32 14.75
N ARG A 47 11.46 -13.59 13.62
CA ARG A 47 10.97 -12.60 12.66
C ARG A 47 9.66 -12.04 13.15
N ILE A 48 9.58 -10.72 13.20
CA ILE A 48 8.43 -9.98 13.70
C ILE A 48 7.95 -9.05 12.58
N SER A 49 6.63 -8.98 12.38
CA SER A 49 5.96 -8.13 11.38
C SER A 49 4.89 -7.28 12.05
N GLU A 50 4.58 -6.11 11.51
CA GLU A 50 3.49 -5.29 12.03
C GLU A 50 2.15 -6.01 11.83
N VAL A 51 1.29 -6.00 12.85
CA VAL A 51 -0.13 -6.30 12.63
C VAL A 51 -0.62 -5.13 11.80
N ASN A 52 -0.83 -5.35 10.51
CA ASN A 52 -1.43 -4.36 9.61
C ASN A 52 -2.83 -4.01 10.12
N SER A 53 -2.91 -3.11 11.09
CA SER A 53 -4.17 -2.75 11.74
C SER A 53 -5.04 -1.84 10.88
N ASN A 54 -4.57 -1.40 9.70
CA ASN A 54 -5.36 -0.80 8.61
C ASN A 54 -4.50 -0.50 7.37
N GLN A 55 -3.67 -1.43 6.90
CA GLN A 55 -3.27 -1.37 5.49
C GLN A 55 -4.42 -1.93 4.67
N GLY A 56 -5.43 -1.10 4.45
CA GLY A 56 -6.44 -1.35 3.43
C GLY A 56 -5.75 -1.44 2.08
N CYS A 57 -5.38 -2.64 1.66
CA CYS A 57 -5.14 -2.91 0.25
C CYS A 57 -6.51 -2.75 -0.44
N MET A 58 -6.77 -1.55 -0.99
CA MET A 58 -7.80 -1.43 -2.01
C MET A 58 -7.28 -2.14 -3.25
N PHE A 59 -7.76 -3.36 -3.48
CA PHE A 59 -7.61 -4.02 -4.75
C PHE A 59 -8.53 -3.32 -5.76
N ALA A 60 -7.96 -2.67 -6.77
CA ALA A 60 -8.70 -2.36 -7.98
C ALA A 60 -8.92 -3.68 -8.73
N ALA A 61 -9.98 -4.40 -8.40
CA ALA A 61 -10.42 -5.51 -9.24
C ALA A 61 -11.09 -4.91 -10.49
N SER A 62 -10.43 -5.03 -11.63
CA SER A 62 -11.21 -5.19 -12.86
C SER A 62 -11.86 -6.57 -12.76
N SER A 63 -13.17 -6.65 -12.98
CA SER A 63 -13.92 -7.90 -12.84
C SER A 63 -13.36 -8.97 -13.78
N ILE A 64 -12.55 -9.90 -13.26
CA ILE A 64 -12.11 -11.08 -14.01
C ILE A 64 -13.18 -12.16 -13.77
N ASN A 65 -14.03 -12.38 -14.78
CA ASN A 65 -14.87 -13.58 -14.83
C ASN A 65 -13.95 -14.79 -15.00
N THR A 66 -13.59 -15.46 -13.91
CA THR A 66 -12.86 -16.72 -13.99
C THR A 66 -13.86 -17.84 -14.27
N SER A 67 -13.69 -18.46 -15.44
CA SER A 67 -14.32 -19.72 -15.81
C SER A 67 -13.88 -20.83 -14.85
N LYS A 68 -14.82 -21.71 -14.54
CA LYS A 68 -14.65 -22.91 -13.70
C LYS A 68 -13.51 -23.78 -14.23
N ASP A 69 -12.65 -24.28 -13.33
CA ASP A 69 -12.03 -25.60 -13.51
C ASP A 69 -11.61 -26.27 -12.18
N ASP A 70 -11.95 -27.57 -12.14
CA ASP A 70 -11.17 -28.73 -11.73
C ASP A 70 -10.56 -28.83 -10.32
N GLY A 71 -11.37 -29.36 -9.40
CA GLY A 71 -10.99 -30.54 -8.61
C GLY A 71 -9.91 -30.42 -7.53
N LEU A 72 -9.31 -29.25 -7.29
CA LEU A 72 -8.42 -29.04 -6.14
C LEU A 72 -9.24 -28.80 -4.85
N PRO A 73 -8.79 -29.31 -3.68
CA PRO A 73 -9.45 -29.00 -2.41
C PRO A 73 -9.43 -27.49 -2.18
N SER A 74 -10.62 -26.89 -2.13
CA SER A 74 -10.83 -25.46 -1.93
C SER A 74 -10.28 -25.06 -0.57
N LEU A 75 -9.12 -24.39 -0.55
CA LEU A 75 -8.79 -23.52 0.58
C LEU A 75 -9.96 -22.53 0.74
N PRO A 76 -10.42 -22.22 1.97
CA PRO A 76 -11.45 -21.23 2.15
C PRO A 76 -10.95 -19.93 1.53
N LEU A 77 -11.58 -19.51 0.44
CA LEU A 77 -11.34 -18.22 -0.17
C LEU A 77 -11.54 -17.20 0.95
N LEU A 78 -10.47 -16.45 1.27
CA LEU A 78 -10.60 -15.25 2.09
C LEU A 78 -11.45 -14.27 1.28
N SER A 79 -12.77 -14.36 1.45
CA SER A 79 -13.69 -13.36 0.95
C SER A 79 -13.58 -12.16 1.88
N PHE A 80 -13.01 -11.08 1.39
CA PHE A 80 -13.13 -9.79 2.05
C PHE A 80 -14.32 -9.05 1.44
N LYS A 81 -15.08 -8.36 2.28
CA LYS A 81 -16.16 -7.48 1.83
C LYS A 81 -15.61 -6.07 1.80
N PHE A 82 -15.77 -5.38 0.69
CA PHE A 82 -15.51 -3.95 0.66
C PHE A 82 -16.49 -3.25 1.62
N GLU A 83 -15.97 -2.54 2.60
CA GLU A 83 -16.80 -1.79 3.55
C GLU A 83 -17.49 -0.60 2.88
N ARG A 84 -16.87 -0.05 1.83
CA ARG A 84 -17.37 1.09 1.08
C ARG A 84 -16.92 1.04 -0.37
N GLU A 85 -17.79 1.53 -1.24
CA GLU A 85 -17.51 1.78 -2.65
C GLU A 85 -17.47 3.30 -2.88
N ILE A 86 -16.45 3.79 -3.60
CA ILE A 86 -16.34 5.19 -4.01
C ILE A 86 -16.47 5.24 -5.52
N ASN A 87 -17.57 5.81 -6.00
CA ASN A 87 -17.84 5.97 -7.43
C ASN A 87 -17.51 7.40 -7.86
N ILE A 88 -16.44 7.56 -8.65
CA ILE A 88 -16.05 8.83 -9.26
C ILE A 88 -16.21 8.69 -10.76
N VAL A 89 -17.13 9.46 -11.34
CA VAL A 89 -17.37 9.49 -12.79
C VAL A 89 -16.76 10.78 -13.33
N TYR A 90 -15.90 10.66 -14.34
CA TYR A 90 -15.33 11.80 -15.03
C TYR A 90 -16.00 11.99 -16.37
N ASP A 91 -16.49 13.21 -16.63
CA ASP A 91 -16.94 13.63 -17.95
C ASP A 91 -15.71 13.92 -18.83
N GLY A 92 -15.14 12.89 -19.46
CA GLY A 92 -14.08 13.04 -20.45
C GLY A 92 -12.90 12.08 -20.34
N LYS A 93 -11.79 12.46 -21.00
CA LYS A 93 -10.55 11.68 -21.20
C LYS A 93 -9.68 11.59 -19.94
N VAL A 94 -10.21 11.14 -18.81
CA VAL A 94 -9.40 10.81 -17.62
C VAL A 94 -8.91 9.37 -17.73
N TYR A 95 -7.61 9.15 -17.52
CA TYR A 95 -7.01 7.82 -17.60
C TYR A 95 -6.27 7.56 -16.31
N ILE A 96 -6.86 6.73 -15.45
CA ILE A 96 -6.26 6.36 -14.17
C ILE A 96 -5.47 5.08 -14.36
N SER A 97 -4.16 5.13 -14.10
CA SER A 97 -3.26 3.98 -14.20
C SER A 97 -2.95 3.33 -12.86
N SER A 98 -3.00 4.10 -11.78
CA SER A 98 -2.66 3.62 -10.44
C SER A 98 -3.36 4.46 -9.36
N LEU A 99 -3.47 3.87 -8.17
CA LEU A 99 -4.05 4.49 -6.98
C LEU A 99 -3.25 4.11 -5.74
N ALA A 100 -3.27 4.98 -4.73
CA ALA A 100 -2.68 4.71 -3.42
C ALA A 100 -3.57 5.25 -2.29
N LEU A 101 -3.62 4.53 -1.17
CA LEU A 101 -4.37 4.92 0.03
C LEU A 101 -3.41 5.47 1.09
N THR A 102 -3.59 6.72 1.52
CA THR A 102 -2.83 7.30 2.62
C THR A 102 -3.32 6.76 3.97
N LYS A 103 -2.50 6.90 5.02
CA LYS A 103 -2.87 6.51 6.39
C LYS A 103 -4.07 7.26 6.96
N ASP A 104 -4.35 8.46 6.45
CA ASP A 104 -5.49 9.28 6.84
C ASP A 104 -6.70 9.12 5.89
N ASN A 105 -6.83 7.95 5.27
CA ASN A 105 -7.97 7.54 4.43
C ASN A 105 -8.22 8.42 3.20
N ARG A 106 -7.19 9.09 2.67
CA ARG A 106 -7.28 9.78 1.37
C ARG A 106 -6.82 8.85 0.26
N VAL A 107 -7.50 8.95 -0.88
CA VAL A 107 -7.16 8.22 -2.10
C VAL A 107 -6.40 9.17 -3.02
N ILE A 108 -5.22 8.75 -3.47
CA ILE A 108 -4.41 9.44 -4.47
C ILE A 108 -4.53 8.67 -5.78
N LEU A 109 -4.91 9.34 -6.86
CA LEU A 109 -5.04 8.77 -8.20
C LEU A 109 -3.98 9.34 -9.14
N CYS A 110 -3.35 8.47 -9.93
CA CYS A 110 -2.47 8.85 -11.03
C CYS A 110 -3.29 9.06 -12.30
N ASN A 111 -3.46 10.31 -12.74
CA ASN A 111 -4.10 10.61 -14.01
C ASN A 111 -3.03 10.74 -15.12
N THR A 112 -2.90 9.73 -15.96
CA THR A 112 -1.82 9.66 -16.97
C THR A 112 -1.95 10.68 -18.08
N ARG A 113 -3.12 11.33 -18.26
CA ARG A 113 -3.32 12.36 -19.28
C ARG A 113 -3.10 13.79 -18.80
N SER A 114 -2.69 13.94 -17.55
CA SER A 114 -2.37 15.22 -16.94
C SER A 114 -1.13 15.09 -16.08
N LYS A 115 -0.58 16.23 -15.66
CA LYS A 115 0.58 16.26 -14.76
C LYS A 115 0.16 16.41 -13.32
N ASN A 116 -0.99 15.87 -12.93
CA ASN A 116 -1.49 15.98 -11.57
C ASN A 116 -1.86 14.63 -10.97
N LEU A 117 -1.61 14.51 -9.67
CA LEU A 117 -2.28 13.53 -8.84
C LEU A 117 -3.59 14.14 -8.36
N LEU A 118 -4.65 13.33 -8.38
CA LEU A 118 -5.94 13.73 -7.85
C LEU A 118 -6.12 13.12 -6.46
N VAL A 119 -6.50 13.93 -5.47
CA VAL A 119 -6.63 13.49 -4.08
C VAL A 119 -8.08 13.60 -3.66
N TYR A 120 -8.62 12.48 -3.20
CA TYR A 120 -9.98 12.34 -2.71
C TYR A 120 -9.97 12.02 -1.23
N ASN A 121 -10.93 12.55 -0.49
CA ASN A 121 -11.17 12.09 0.87
C ASN A 121 -11.90 10.75 0.86
N GLU A 122 -12.06 10.19 2.05
CA GLU A 122 -12.76 8.93 2.25
C GLU A 122 -14.21 8.95 1.69
N ASN A 123 -14.87 10.11 1.68
CA ASN A 123 -16.23 10.23 1.15
C ASN A 123 -16.29 10.37 -0.38
N GLY A 124 -15.17 10.21 -1.10
CA GLY A 124 -15.11 10.36 -2.54
C GLY A 124 -15.20 11.80 -3.02
N LYS A 125 -15.03 12.79 -2.13
CA LYS A 125 -14.96 14.20 -2.51
C LYS A 125 -13.53 14.53 -2.93
N HIS A 126 -13.37 15.16 -4.09
CA HIS A 126 -12.09 15.73 -4.52
C HIS A 126 -11.69 16.87 -3.57
N ILE A 127 -10.49 16.80 -3.02
CA ILE A 127 -10.01 17.75 -1.99
C ILE A 127 -8.70 18.45 -2.36
N GLN A 128 -7.89 17.87 -3.24
CA GLN A 128 -6.60 18.46 -3.60
C GLN A 128 -6.10 17.89 -4.94
N GLU A 129 -5.37 18.72 -5.68
CA GLU A 129 -4.50 18.28 -6.78
C GLU A 129 -3.03 18.49 -6.40
N CYS A 130 -2.16 17.59 -6.84
CA CYS A 130 -0.72 17.73 -6.69
C CYS A 130 -0.06 17.76 -8.07
N MET A 131 0.53 18.90 -8.44
CA MET A 131 1.23 19.04 -9.72
C MET A 131 2.59 18.33 -9.70
N LEU A 132 2.85 17.54 -10.73
CA LEU A 132 4.08 16.79 -10.97
C LEU A 132 4.86 17.38 -12.15
N HIS A 133 6.12 16.98 -12.29
CA HIS A 133 6.99 17.38 -13.39
C HIS A 133 6.76 16.56 -14.68
N GLY A 134 5.93 15.52 -14.62
CA GLY A 134 5.55 14.65 -15.73
C GLY A 134 4.18 13.99 -15.52
N GLU A 135 3.76 13.20 -16.49
CA GLU A 135 2.52 12.40 -16.40
C GLU A 135 2.76 11.20 -15.46
N PRO A 136 1.99 11.05 -14.38
CA PRO A 136 2.15 9.96 -13.43
C PRO A 136 1.68 8.64 -14.06
N TRP A 137 2.38 7.55 -13.75
CA TRP A 137 1.98 6.21 -14.18
C TRP A 137 1.68 5.28 -13.00
N ASP A 138 2.59 5.17 -12.04
CA ASP A 138 2.42 4.32 -10.87
C ASP A 138 2.90 5.03 -9.61
N ILE A 139 2.40 4.61 -8.45
CA ILE A 139 2.66 5.23 -7.16
C ILE A 139 2.87 4.16 -6.09
N ALA A 140 3.90 4.33 -5.26
CA ALA A 140 4.17 3.47 -4.12
C ALA A 140 4.59 4.27 -2.89
N PHE A 141 4.08 3.90 -1.73
CA PHE A 141 4.45 4.54 -0.47
C PHE A 141 5.83 4.10 0.01
N ILE A 142 6.59 5.08 0.50
CA ILE A 142 7.81 4.88 1.25
C ILE A 142 7.41 4.78 2.74
N HIS A 143 8.16 3.99 3.52
CA HIS A 143 7.88 3.64 4.91
C HIS A 143 7.16 4.72 5.73
N SER A 144 6.24 4.26 6.59
CA SER A 144 5.32 5.06 7.40
C SER A 144 4.23 5.81 6.63
N GLY A 145 4.21 5.77 5.29
CA GLY A 145 3.12 6.29 4.45
C GLY A 145 3.04 7.82 4.36
N SER A 146 4.03 8.53 4.92
CA SER A 146 4.14 10.01 4.83
C SER A 146 4.83 10.48 3.56
N LYS A 147 5.58 9.60 2.88
CA LYS A 147 6.20 9.87 1.58
C LYS A 147 5.77 8.81 0.58
N ALA A 148 5.73 9.17 -0.68
CA ALA A 148 5.55 8.23 -1.77
C ALA A 148 6.50 8.56 -2.93
N VAL A 149 6.61 7.60 -3.84
CA VAL A 149 7.32 7.74 -5.10
C VAL A 149 6.35 7.50 -6.24
N VAL A 150 6.45 8.31 -7.28
CA VAL A 150 5.61 8.25 -8.48
C VAL A 150 6.51 8.08 -9.70
N THR A 151 6.18 7.15 -10.59
CA THR A 151 6.84 7.02 -11.90
C THR A 151 6.26 8.01 -12.88
N LEU A 152 7.13 8.62 -13.68
CA LEU A 152 6.77 9.61 -14.69
C LEU A 152 7.12 9.08 -16.09
N GLU A 153 6.15 8.49 -16.79
CA GLU A 153 6.38 7.77 -18.05
C GLU A 153 7.14 8.63 -19.08
N ASN A 154 6.60 9.81 -19.38
CA ASN A 154 7.12 10.69 -20.44
C ASN A 154 8.43 11.39 -20.07
N LYS A 155 8.92 11.20 -18.84
CA LYS A 155 10.14 11.83 -18.35
C LYS A 155 11.26 10.85 -18.05
N SER A 156 11.02 9.55 -18.14
CA SER A 156 12.00 8.54 -17.70
C SER A 156 12.54 8.92 -16.32
N ALA A 157 11.64 9.14 -15.37
CA ALA A 157 11.98 9.71 -14.07
C ALA A 157 11.05 9.19 -12.98
N ILE A 158 11.51 9.26 -11.75
CA ILE A 158 10.66 9.12 -10.56
C ILE A 158 10.58 10.45 -9.82
N GLN A 159 9.44 10.73 -9.21
CA GLN A 159 9.23 11.91 -8.38
C GLN A 159 8.79 11.48 -6.98
N PHE A 160 9.50 12.00 -5.99
CA PHE A 160 9.12 11.84 -4.60
C PHE A 160 8.05 12.86 -4.25
N ILE A 161 7.09 12.45 -3.43
CA ILE A 161 6.04 13.32 -2.91
C ILE A 161 5.94 13.15 -1.38
N GLU A 162 5.66 14.25 -0.70
CA GLU A 162 5.11 14.22 0.65
C GLU A 162 3.61 13.95 0.54
N THR A 163 3.07 13.19 1.49
CA THR A 163 1.65 12.88 1.56
C THR A 163 1.02 13.35 2.85
N ASN A 164 1.78 13.82 3.85
CA ASN A 164 1.26 14.30 5.13
C ASN A 164 1.91 15.63 5.53
N PRO A 165 1.16 16.70 5.83
CA PRO A 165 -0.32 16.79 5.88
C PRO A 165 -0.98 16.93 4.51
N THR A 166 -0.26 17.46 3.53
CA THR A 166 -0.78 17.68 2.17
C THR A 166 0.06 16.92 1.15
N VAL A 167 -0.53 16.64 -0.01
CA VAL A 167 0.16 15.94 -1.08
C VAL A 167 0.98 16.94 -1.90
N ASN A 168 2.30 16.95 -1.75
CA ASN A 168 3.17 17.91 -2.43
C ASN A 168 4.32 17.21 -3.16
N SER A 169 4.64 17.71 -4.35
CA SER A 169 5.83 17.30 -5.08
C SER A 169 7.11 17.71 -4.35
N GLU A 170 8.05 16.78 -4.20
CA GLU A 170 9.40 17.05 -3.73
C GLU A 170 10.40 17.00 -4.91
N LYS A 171 11.42 16.15 -4.79
CA LYS A 171 12.50 15.97 -5.75
C LYS A 171 12.12 15.01 -6.87
N THR A 172 12.68 15.25 -8.05
CA THR A 172 12.62 14.34 -9.20
C THR A 172 14.00 13.76 -9.44
N LEU A 173 14.08 12.45 -9.67
CA LEU A 173 15.29 11.76 -10.11
C LEU A 173 15.10 11.27 -11.54
N SER A 174 16.02 11.64 -12.42
CA SER A 174 16.05 11.11 -13.78
C SER A 174 16.56 9.68 -13.77
N LEU A 175 15.93 8.83 -14.57
CA LEU A 175 16.33 7.45 -14.82
C LEU A 175 16.93 7.34 -16.23
N PRO A 176 17.76 6.32 -16.49
CA PRO A 176 18.33 6.10 -17.82
C PRO A 176 17.28 5.71 -18.87
N GLN A 177 16.10 5.23 -18.44
CA GLN A 177 15.05 4.74 -19.33
C GLN A 177 13.65 4.94 -18.75
N LYS A 178 12.64 4.72 -19.60
CA LYS A 178 11.24 4.81 -19.21
C LYS A 178 10.94 3.82 -18.08
N CYS A 179 10.13 4.27 -17.13
CA CYS A 179 9.66 3.48 -16.00
C CYS A 179 8.13 3.53 -15.96
N TYR A 180 7.53 2.38 -15.69
CA TYR A 180 6.08 2.22 -15.64
C TYR A 180 5.67 1.84 -14.22
N GLY A 181 6.08 0.67 -13.74
CA GLY A 181 5.76 0.22 -12.38
C GLY A 181 6.74 0.74 -11.33
N VAL A 182 6.28 0.86 -10.08
CA VAL A 182 7.14 1.14 -8.91
C VAL A 182 6.72 0.32 -7.71
N ALA A 183 7.70 -0.19 -6.96
CA ALA A 183 7.51 -0.89 -5.72
C ALA A 183 8.51 -0.41 -4.68
N VAL A 184 8.10 -0.40 -3.41
CA VAL A 184 8.99 -0.10 -2.29
C VAL A 184 9.08 -1.31 -1.38
N ILE A 185 10.29 -1.81 -1.16
CA ILE A 185 10.57 -2.97 -0.31
C ILE A 185 11.68 -2.59 0.66
N HIS A 186 11.44 -2.63 1.97
CA HIS A 186 12.42 -2.31 3.01
C HIS A 186 13.17 -0.97 2.78
N ASN A 187 12.46 0.10 2.41
CA ASN A 187 13.01 1.42 2.04
C ASN A 187 13.81 1.50 0.73
N HIS A 188 13.85 0.41 -0.04
CA HIS A 188 14.43 0.42 -1.37
C HIS A 188 13.33 0.62 -2.41
N VAL A 189 13.55 1.56 -3.32
CA VAL A 189 12.65 1.82 -4.46
C VAL A 189 13.12 0.97 -5.63
N PHE A 190 12.21 0.15 -6.13
CA PHE A 190 12.36 -0.65 -7.34
C PHE A 190 11.40 -0.09 -8.39
N TRP A 191 11.81 -0.05 -9.64
CA TRP A 191 10.94 0.32 -10.75
C TRP A 191 11.02 -0.74 -11.84
N VAL A 192 9.96 -0.83 -12.61
CA VAL A 192 9.88 -1.72 -13.78
C VAL A 192 10.11 -0.87 -15.02
N ASP A 193 11.15 -1.22 -15.76
CA ASP A 193 11.36 -0.77 -17.11
C ASP A 193 10.74 -1.75 -18.12
N VAL A 194 10.50 -1.26 -19.33
CA VAL A 194 10.23 -2.11 -20.47
C VAL A 194 11.48 -2.08 -21.32
N VAL A 195 12.28 -3.15 -21.26
CA VAL A 195 13.33 -3.37 -22.24
C VAL A 195 12.66 -3.75 -23.55
N LEU A 196 12.43 -2.75 -24.41
CA LEU A 196 12.17 -3.05 -25.82
C LEU A 196 13.50 -3.52 -26.40
N SER A 197 13.69 -4.84 -26.48
CA SER A 197 14.75 -5.40 -27.31
C SER A 197 14.51 -4.95 -28.75
N MET A 198 15.38 -4.08 -29.25
CA MET A 198 15.46 -3.73 -30.67
C MET A 198 15.90 -4.93 -31.50
#